data_AF-A0A2H6MWF6-F1
#
_entry.id   AF-A0A2H6MWF6-F1
#
_cell.length_a   1.000
_cell.length_b   1.000
_cell.length_c   1.000
_cell.angle_alpha   90.00
_cell.angle_beta   90.00
_cell.angle_gamma   90.00
#
_symmetry.space_group_name_H-M   'P 1'
#
loop_
_entity.id
_entity.type
_entity.pdbx_description
1 polymer ?
#
loop_
_entity_poly.entity_id
_entity_poly.type
_entity_poly.pdbx_seq_one_letter_code
_entity_poly.pdbx_strand_id
1 'polypeptide(L)'
;TAALTHFVFQIADLPFPVTAADIATHSAKDKVISQVLDWVGRGWPKNVEMPEFGPFKIRQQELSSLKGCLLWGNRVVIPQLLRPSILKVLHEGHPGIVRMKALARSYVWWPNMDTHIAEW
;
A
#
# COMPACT_ATOMS: atom_id res chain seq x y z
N THR A 1 -11.41 -15.02 14.85
CA THR A 1 -10.83 -15.29 13.51
C THR A 1 -11.73 -14.84 12.35
N ALA A 2 -12.39 -13.68 12.44
CA ALA A 2 -13.26 -13.15 11.37
C ALA A 2 -12.96 -11.68 10.98
N ALA A 3 -11.97 -11.04 11.61
CA ALA A 3 -11.71 -9.61 11.40
C ALA A 3 -10.87 -9.32 10.14
N LEU A 4 -10.06 -10.27 9.65
CA LEU A 4 -9.14 -10.03 8.52
C LEU A 4 -9.82 -10.16 7.14
N THR A 5 -10.89 -10.94 7.05
CA THR A 5 -11.65 -11.14 5.79
C THR A 5 -12.57 -9.98 5.45
N HIS A 6 -12.86 -9.09 6.40
CA HIS A 6 -13.83 -8.01 6.21
C HIS A 6 -13.21 -6.73 5.63
N PHE A 7 -11.90 -6.49 5.79
CA PHE A 7 -11.28 -5.22 5.36
C PHE A 7 -10.97 -5.14 3.86
N VAL A 8 -10.80 -6.26 3.17
CA VAL A 8 -10.70 -6.29 1.71
C VAL A 8 -11.98 -5.76 1.04
N PHE A 9 -13.11 -5.75 1.75
CA PHE A 9 -14.41 -5.31 1.23
C PHE A 9 -14.66 -3.79 1.30
N GLN A 10 -13.97 -3.00 2.14
CA GLN A 10 -14.16 -1.54 2.11
C GLN A 10 -13.49 -0.85 0.92
N ILE A 11 -12.68 -1.58 0.15
CA ILE A 11 -12.17 -1.12 -1.16
C ILE A 11 -13.27 -1.22 -2.24
N ALA A 12 -14.36 -1.96 -2.01
CA ALA A 12 -15.43 -2.12 -3.00
C ALA A 12 -16.35 -0.89 -3.13
N ASP A 13 -16.46 -0.07 -2.07
CA ASP A 13 -17.37 1.10 -2.05
C ASP A 13 -16.69 2.41 -2.48
N LEU A 14 -15.36 2.40 -2.63
CA LEU A 14 -14.67 3.39 -3.45
C LEU A 14 -14.51 2.74 -4.84
N PRO A 15 -14.78 3.44 -5.95
CA PRO A 15 -14.43 2.94 -7.28
C PRO A 15 -12.91 2.93 -7.41
N PHE A 16 -12.25 2.00 -6.73
CA PHE A 16 -10.82 1.84 -6.77
C PHE A 16 -10.49 1.32 -8.18
N PRO A 17 -9.70 2.04 -8.97
CA PRO A 17 -9.44 1.69 -10.37
C PRO A 17 -8.52 0.47 -10.49
N VAL A 18 -8.18 -0.16 -9.36
CA VAL A 18 -7.24 -1.27 -9.24
C VAL A 18 -7.83 -2.31 -8.30
N THR A 19 -7.83 -3.56 -8.73
CA THR A 19 -8.29 -4.69 -7.93
C THR A 19 -7.17 -5.25 -7.07
N ALA A 20 -7.50 -6.09 -6.07
CA ALA A 20 -6.49 -6.82 -5.31
C ALA A 20 -5.62 -7.73 -6.22
N ALA A 21 -6.20 -8.27 -7.29
CA ALA A 21 -5.45 -9.08 -8.27
C ALA A 21 -4.46 -8.24 -9.07
N ASP A 22 -4.84 -7.01 -9.46
CA ASP A 22 -3.94 -6.07 -10.11
C ASP A 22 -2.79 -5.70 -9.18
N ILE A 23 -3.11 -5.38 -7.92
CA ILE A 23 -2.12 -5.05 -6.90
C ILE A 23 -1.15 -6.21 -6.72
N ALA A 24 -1.63 -7.43 -6.50
CA ALA A 24 -0.77 -8.61 -6.35
C ALA A 24 0.14 -8.83 -7.57
N THR A 25 -0.41 -8.67 -8.79
CA THR A 25 0.34 -8.81 -10.03
C THR A 25 1.45 -7.77 -10.15
N HIS A 26 1.19 -6.52 -9.75
CA HIS A 26 2.19 -5.45 -9.78
C HIS A 26 3.17 -5.56 -8.60
N SER A 27 2.73 -6.00 -7.43
CA SER A 27 3.58 -6.30 -6.27
C SER A 27 4.62 -7.37 -6.58
N ALA A 28 4.25 -8.40 -7.36
CA ALA A 28 5.19 -9.43 -7.80
C ALA A 28 6.28 -8.91 -8.77
N LYS A 29 6.00 -7.83 -9.50
CA LYS A 29 6.93 -7.21 -10.47
C LYS A 29 7.73 -6.05 -9.88
N ASP A 30 7.23 -5.43 -8.82
CA ASP A 30 7.88 -4.34 -8.10
C ASP A 30 9.00 -4.91 -7.22
N LYS A 31 10.26 -4.63 -7.58
CA LYS A 31 11.45 -5.21 -6.92
C LYS A 31 11.47 -4.98 -5.41
N VAL A 32 10.99 -3.83 -4.94
CA VAL A 32 10.99 -3.51 -3.52
C VAL A 32 9.89 -4.28 -2.81
N ILE A 33 8.66 -4.22 -3.35
CA ILE A 33 7.52 -4.87 -2.70
C ILE A 33 7.65 -6.39 -2.76
N SER A 34 8.09 -6.97 -3.87
CA SER A 34 8.30 -8.42 -4.00
C SER A 34 9.31 -8.92 -2.96
N GLN A 35 10.38 -8.16 -2.73
CA GLN A 35 11.39 -8.50 -1.73
C GLN A 35 10.89 -8.33 -0.30
N VAL A 36 10.08 -7.30 -0.04
CA VAL A 36 9.46 -7.11 1.28
C VAL A 36 8.44 -8.22 1.58
N LEU A 37 7.62 -8.61 0.60
CA LEU A 37 6.70 -9.75 0.72
C LEU A 37 7.45 -11.03 1.09
N ASP A 38 8.59 -11.26 0.44
CA ASP A 38 9.46 -12.40 0.73
C ASP A 38 9.98 -12.39 2.18
N TRP A 39 10.46 -11.24 2.67
CA TRP A 39 10.93 -11.08 4.05
C TRP A 39 9.81 -11.16 5.08
N VAL A 40 8.60 -10.71 4.76
CA VAL A 40 7.43 -10.88 5.62
C VAL A 40 7.13 -12.37 5.83
N GLY A 41 7.30 -13.21 4.79
CA GLY A 41 7.07 -14.65 4.89
C GLY A 41 8.23 -15.44 5.52
N ARG A 42 9.48 -15.09 5.21
CA ARG A 42 10.67 -15.86 5.61
C ARG A 42 11.46 -15.26 6.77
N GLY A 43 11.10 -14.07 7.20
CA GLY A 43 11.84 -13.30 8.20
C GLY A 43 12.71 -12.22 7.56
N TRP A 44 12.85 -11.11 8.28
CA TRP A 44 13.64 -9.97 7.85
C TRP A 44 15.14 -10.20 8.08
N PRO A 45 16.01 -9.79 7.14
CA PRO A 45 17.45 -9.80 7.38
C PRO A 45 17.80 -8.83 8.52
N LYS A 46 18.87 -9.15 9.25
CA LYS A 46 19.36 -8.35 10.39
C LYS A 46 19.80 -6.97 9.93
N ASN A 47 20.58 -6.92 8.84
CA ASN A 47 21.10 -5.70 8.24
C ASN A 47 20.40 -5.48 6.90
N VAL A 48 19.69 -4.35 6.78
CA VAL A 48 19.12 -3.85 5.53
C VAL A 48 19.80 -2.52 5.25
N GLU A 49 20.79 -2.52 4.37
CA GLU A 49 21.63 -1.35 4.10
C GLU A 49 21.08 -0.47 2.97
N MET A 50 20.08 -0.97 2.24
CA MET A 50 19.51 -0.32 1.07
C MET A 50 18.38 0.67 1.47
N PRO A 51 18.50 1.97 1.16
CA PRO A 51 17.56 3.02 1.61
C PRO A 51 16.11 2.80 1.20
N GLU A 52 15.86 2.20 0.04
CA GLU A 52 14.51 1.95 -0.49
C GLU A 52 13.68 1.04 0.41
N PHE A 53 14.32 0.20 1.23
CA PHE A 53 13.66 -0.67 2.19
C PHE A 53 13.49 -0.04 3.58
N GLY A 54 14.19 1.07 3.87
CA GLY A 54 14.14 1.76 5.16
C GLY A 54 12.71 2.03 5.65
N PRO A 55 11.80 2.59 4.83
CA PRO A 55 10.41 2.81 5.20
C PRO A 55 9.68 1.52 5.60
N PHE A 56 9.98 0.40 4.97
CA PHE A 56 9.36 -0.88 5.27
C PHE A 56 10.00 -1.55 6.50
N LYS A 57 11.32 -1.46 6.63
CA LYS A 57 12.08 -2.01 7.76
C LYS A 57 11.64 -1.41 9.10
N ILE A 58 11.40 -0.10 9.14
CA ILE A 58 10.87 0.60 10.32
C ILE A 58 9.50 0.04 10.72
N ARG A 59 8.70 -0.42 9.75
CA ARG A 59 7.34 -0.94 9.93
C ARG A 59 7.27 -2.47 9.95
N GLN A 60 8.41 -3.17 9.98
CA GLN A 60 8.49 -4.62 9.74
C GLN A 60 7.55 -5.47 10.62
N GLN A 61 7.30 -5.03 11.86
CA GLN A 61 6.44 -5.74 12.82
C GLN A 61 4.94 -5.61 12.51
N GLU A 62 4.58 -4.62 11.72
CA GLU A 62 3.19 -4.34 11.32
C GLU A 62 2.93 -4.72 9.85
N LEU A 63 3.94 -5.23 9.16
CA LEU A 63 3.82 -5.67 7.78
C LEU A 63 3.33 -7.12 7.74
N SER A 64 2.34 -7.37 6.90
CA SER A 64 1.79 -8.70 6.66
C SER A 64 1.49 -8.89 5.17
N SER A 65 1.23 -10.13 4.76
CA SER A 65 0.84 -10.43 3.39
C SER A 65 -0.52 -11.10 3.34
N LEU A 66 -1.30 -10.77 2.32
CA LEU A 66 -2.59 -11.41 2.05
C LEU A 66 -2.79 -11.52 0.53
N LYS A 67 -2.96 -12.75 0.03
CA LYS A 67 -3.21 -13.03 -1.40
C LYS A 67 -2.24 -12.31 -2.36
N GLY A 68 -0.95 -12.28 -2.01
CA GLY A 68 0.09 -11.63 -2.81
C GLY A 68 0.13 -10.10 -2.70
N CYS A 69 -0.74 -9.48 -1.90
CA CYS A 69 -0.67 -8.06 -1.55
C CYS A 69 0.12 -7.88 -0.25
N LEU A 70 0.94 -6.83 -0.20
CA LEU A 70 1.59 -6.39 1.03
C LEU A 70 0.66 -5.45 1.79
N LEU A 71 0.56 -5.62 3.10
CA LEU A 71 -0.27 -4.82 3.99
C LEU A 71 0.60 -4.15 5.06
N TRP A 72 0.22 -2.93 5.47
CA TRP A 72 0.69 -2.28 6.71
C TRP A 72 -0.51 -2.05 7.62
N GLY A 73 -0.60 -2.83 8.71
CA GLY A 73 -1.84 -2.90 9.49
C GLY A 73 -3.02 -3.26 8.59
N ASN A 74 -4.01 -2.38 8.51
CA ASN A 74 -5.20 -2.55 7.66
C ASN A 74 -5.10 -1.88 6.28
N ARG A 75 -3.93 -1.36 5.91
CA ARG A 75 -3.71 -0.60 4.66
C ARG A 75 -3.04 -1.47 3.63
N VAL A 76 -3.50 -1.37 2.37
CA VAL A 76 -2.83 -2.03 1.25
C VAL A 76 -1.64 -1.18 0.79
N VAL A 77 -0.47 -1.82 0.66
CA VAL A 77 0.70 -1.16 0.08
C VAL A 77 0.56 -1.12 -1.43
N ILE A 78 0.66 0.07 -2.01
CA ILE A 78 0.44 0.27 -3.45
C ILE A 78 1.78 0.26 -4.23
N PRO A 79 1.96 -0.67 -5.18
CA PRO A 79 3.08 -0.69 -6.11
C PRO A 79 3.24 0.61 -6.88
N GLN A 80 4.49 0.98 -7.19
CA GLN A 80 4.79 2.28 -7.80
C GLN A 80 3.97 2.58 -9.05
N LEU A 81 3.76 1.57 -9.90
CA LEU A 81 3.01 1.71 -11.15
C LEU A 81 1.50 1.98 -10.97
N LEU A 82 0.93 1.66 -9.81
CA LEU A 82 -0.50 1.85 -9.54
C LEU A 82 -0.80 3.16 -8.78
N ARG A 83 0.22 3.80 -8.21
CA ARG A 83 0.06 5.07 -7.45
C ARG A 83 -0.60 6.18 -8.27
N PRO A 84 -0.27 6.41 -9.55
CA PRO A 84 -0.94 7.44 -10.37
C PRO A 84 -2.45 7.25 -10.46
N SER A 85 -2.93 6.01 -10.60
CA SER A 85 -4.38 5.72 -10.67
C SER A 85 -5.09 6.07 -9.36
N ILE A 86 -4.45 5.80 -8.22
CA ILE A 86 -5.00 6.15 -6.90
C ILE A 86 -5.01 7.66 -6.70
N LEU A 87 -3.92 8.34 -7.04
CA LEU A 87 -3.82 9.78 -6.93
C LEU A 87 -4.87 10.50 -7.79
N LYS A 88 -5.10 10.03 -9.01
CA LYS A 88 -6.16 10.54 -9.89
C LYS A 88 -7.54 10.48 -9.24
N VAL A 89 -7.89 9.35 -8.61
CA VAL A 89 -9.18 9.18 -7.92
C VAL A 89 -9.28 10.04 -6.66
N LEU A 90 -8.20 10.16 -5.88
CA LEU A 90 -8.19 11.03 -4.70
C LEU A 90 -8.45 12.50 -5.07
N HIS A 91 -7.94 12.95 -6.22
CA HIS A 91 -8.11 14.32 -6.71
C HIS A 91 -9.41 14.54 -7.48
N GLU A 92 -10.17 13.50 -7.77
CA GLU A 92 -11.45 13.62 -8.46
C GLU A 92 -12.44 14.46 -7.64
N GLY A 93 -13.07 15.45 -8.27
CA GLY A 93 -14.00 16.38 -7.59
C GLY A 93 -13.36 17.34 -6.60
N HIS A 94 -12.03 17.31 -6.44
CA HIS A 94 -11.23 18.27 -5.65
C HIS A 94 -11.72 18.46 -4.20
N PRO A 95 -11.86 17.38 -3.40
CA PRO A 95 -12.50 17.42 -2.08
C PRO A 95 -11.68 18.15 -0.99
N GLY A 96 -10.50 18.66 -1.33
CA GLY A 96 -9.58 19.35 -0.44
C GLY A 96 -8.53 18.42 0.19
N ILE A 97 -7.33 18.97 0.39
CA ILE A 97 -6.12 18.21 0.78
C ILE A 97 -6.27 17.41 2.08
N VAL A 98 -7.00 17.95 3.07
CA VAL A 98 -7.25 17.27 4.34
C VAL A 98 -8.07 16.00 4.12
N ARG A 99 -9.14 16.08 3.31
CA ARG A 99 -10.02 14.95 3.02
C ARG A 99 -9.32 13.90 2.16
N MET A 100 -8.53 14.31 1.16
CA MET A 100 -7.75 13.40 0.31
C MET A 100 -6.75 12.57 1.14
N LYS A 101 -5.97 13.23 2.01
CA LYS A 101 -5.02 12.55 2.91
C LYS A 101 -5.73 11.61 3.90
N ALA A 102 -6.85 12.05 4.48
CA ALA A 102 -7.62 11.22 5.39
C ALA A 102 -8.11 9.92 4.72
N LEU A 103 -8.68 10.02 3.52
CA LEU A 103 -9.14 8.86 2.75
C LEU A 103 -7.98 7.92 2.40
N ALA A 104 -6.88 8.44 1.87
CA ALA A 104 -5.72 7.63 1.52
C ALA A 104 -5.18 6.87 2.75
N ARG A 105 -4.99 7.56 3.88
CA ARG A 105 -4.51 6.97 5.14
C ARG A 105 -5.47 5.97 5.75
N SER A 106 -6.72 5.89 5.34
CA SER A 106 -7.63 4.84 5.81
C SER A 106 -7.41 3.51 5.09
N TYR A 107 -7.00 3.52 3.82
CA TYR A 107 -7.05 2.33 2.96
C TYR A 107 -5.71 1.91 2.37
N VAL A 108 -4.81 2.86 2.10
CA VAL A 108 -3.61 2.61 1.32
C VAL A 108 -2.37 3.21 1.96
N TRP A 109 -1.21 2.73 1.51
CA TRP A 109 0.06 3.29 1.90
C TRP A 109 1.14 3.11 0.83
N TRP A 110 2.05 4.08 0.76
CA TRP A 110 3.39 3.96 0.18
C TRP A 110 4.30 5.02 0.82
N PRO A 111 5.64 4.90 0.70
CA PRO A 111 6.56 5.93 1.17
C PRO A 111 6.25 7.29 0.52
N ASN A 112 6.22 8.37 1.32
CA ASN A 112 5.94 9.75 0.88
C ASN A 112 4.53 9.98 0.29
N MET A 113 3.55 9.12 0.63
CA MET A 113 2.17 9.25 0.16
C MET A 113 1.55 10.63 0.35
N ASP A 114 1.69 11.24 1.53
CA ASP A 114 1.09 12.56 1.79
C ASP A 114 1.70 13.67 0.94
N THR A 115 2.99 13.57 0.62
CA THR A 115 3.70 14.49 -0.26
C THR A 115 3.22 14.31 -1.68
N HIS A 116 3.19 13.07 -2.19
CA HIS A 116 2.66 12.79 -3.52
C HIS A 116 1.19 13.19 -3.68
N ILE A 117 0.37 13.11 -2.62
CA ILE A 117 -1.01 13.62 -2.65
C ILE A 117 -1.03 15.16 -2.72
N ALA A 118 -0.09 15.86 -2.09
CA ALA A 118 -0.07 17.32 -2.12
C ALA A 118 0.49 17.90 -3.43
N GLU A 119 1.31 17.13 -4.15
CA GLU A 119 2.05 17.54 -5.35
C GLU A 119 1.48 16.98 -6.66
N TRP A 120 0.37 16.23 -6.60
CA TRP A 120 -0.28 15.63 -7.77
C TRP A 120 -1.15 16.64 -8.52
#